data_AF-A0A374UUP5-F1
#
_entry.id   AF-A0A374UUP5-F1
#
_cell.length_a   1.000
_cell.length_b   1.000
_cell.length_c   1.000
_cell.angle_alpha   90.00
_cell.angle_beta   90.00
_cell.angle_gamma   90.00
#
_symmetry.space_group_name_H-M   'P 1'
#
loop_
_entity.id
_entity.type
_entity.pdbx_description
1 polymer ?
#
loop_
_entity_poly.entity_id
_entity_poly.type
_entity_poly.pdbx_seq_one_letter_code
_entity_poly.pdbx_strand_id
1 'polypeptide(L)'
;METEKETELWYAMRATYRREPDAVRLLEKENLDCFVPMQYKVTVKKGRKVRILVPVIHNLIFVHACLSDLKRVKSKVTYLQYITDTRSGQKIIIPDNEMRRFIAVAGSYSDQLLYFQPEELNLSKGARVRITGGDFEGQEG
;
A
#
# COMPACT_ATOMS: atom_id res chain seq x y z
N MET A 1 5.95 17.05 -32.66
CA MET A 1 6.47 16.30 -31.50
C MET A 1 5.27 15.80 -30.73
N GLU A 2 4.91 14.54 -30.95
CA GLU A 2 3.88 13.88 -30.13
C GLU A 2 4.45 13.78 -28.72
N THR A 3 3.83 14.50 -27.78
CA THR A 3 4.07 14.29 -26.37
C THR A 3 3.50 12.92 -26.06
N GLU A 4 4.37 11.92 -25.89
CA GLU A 4 3.99 10.65 -25.28
C GLU A 4 3.25 10.98 -23.98
N LYS A 5 1.93 10.75 -23.97
CA LYS A 5 1.12 10.96 -22.78
C LYS A 5 1.61 9.96 -21.75
N GLU A 6 2.34 10.46 -20.76
CA GLU A 6 2.75 9.66 -19.61
C GLU A 6 1.48 9.06 -18.99
N THR A 7 1.43 7.73 -18.87
CA THR A 7 0.27 7.03 -18.32
C THR A 7 0.36 7.06 -16.80
N GLU A 8 -0.76 7.34 -16.15
CA GLU A 8 -0.88 7.20 -14.70
C GLU A 8 -0.82 5.71 -14.33
N LEU A 9 0.01 5.40 -13.34
CA LEU A 9 0.20 4.04 -12.84
C LEU A 9 0.27 4.06 -11.33
N TRP A 10 0.01 2.91 -10.71
CA TRP A 10 0.22 2.75 -9.27
C TRP A 10 1.67 2.39 -8.97
N TYR A 11 2.29 3.17 -8.09
CA TYR A 11 3.62 2.94 -7.57
C TYR A 11 3.57 2.56 -6.10
N ALA A 12 4.27 1.50 -5.71
CA ALA A 12 4.54 1.23 -4.31
C ALA A 12 5.68 2.14 -3.82
N MET A 13 5.40 2.92 -2.78
CA MET A 13 6.35 3.84 -2.17
C MET A 13 6.52 3.58 -0.69
N ARG A 14 7.68 3.97 -0.18
CA ARG A 14 8.06 3.91 1.22
C ARG A 14 8.00 5.30 1.85
N ALA A 15 7.15 5.48 2.86
CA ALA A 15 7.12 6.67 3.70
C ALA A 15 7.92 6.44 4.99
N THR A 16 9.20 6.83 5.02
CA THR A 16 10.11 6.52 6.13
C THR A 16 9.70 7.19 7.44
N TYR A 17 10.11 6.59 8.56
CA TYR A 17 9.85 7.08 9.92
C TYR A 17 8.36 7.24 10.27
N ARG A 18 7.50 6.36 9.74
CA ARG A 18 6.03 6.40 9.97
C ARG A 18 5.41 7.75 9.63
N ARG A 19 5.88 8.34 8.53
CA ARG A 19 5.39 9.60 7.96
C ARG A 19 4.31 9.36 6.89
N GLU A 20 3.61 8.24 6.94
CA GLU A 20 2.49 7.96 6.03
C GLU A 20 1.46 9.11 6.05
N PRO A 21 1.05 9.67 7.21
CA PRO A 21 0.12 10.80 7.24
C PRO A 21 0.69 12.09 6.62
N ASP A 22 2.00 12.33 6.74
CA ASP A 22 2.65 13.49 6.10
C ASP A 22 2.72 13.31 4.58
N ALA A 23 3.05 12.09 4.13
CA ALA A 23 3.08 11.73 2.72
C ALA A 23 1.71 11.87 2.07
N VAL A 24 0.64 11.38 2.71
CA VAL A 24 -0.74 11.53 2.23
C VAL A 24 -1.08 13.02 2.06
N ARG A 25 -0.85 13.85 3.09
CA ARG A 25 -1.11 15.30 3.00
C ARG A 25 -0.31 15.99 1.88
N LEU A 26 0.93 15.57 1.66
CA LEU A 26 1.75 16.10 0.57
C LEU A 26 1.18 15.72 -0.79
N LEU A 27 0.79 14.45 -0.97
CA LEU A 27 0.23 13.94 -2.22
C LEU A 27 -1.12 14.57 -2.54
N GLU A 28 -2.00 14.70 -1.54
CA GLU A 28 -3.29 15.41 -1.66
C GLU A 28 -3.08 16.87 -2.10
N LYS A 29 -2.10 17.57 -1.52
CA LYS A 29 -1.77 18.95 -1.90
C LYS A 29 -1.27 19.07 -3.34
N GLU A 30 -0.63 18.02 -3.85
CA GLU A 30 -0.12 17.96 -5.23
C GLU A 30 -1.14 17.30 -6.19
N ASN A 31 -2.36 17.03 -5.70
CA ASN A 31 -3.46 16.41 -6.45
C ASN A 31 -3.10 15.04 -7.03
N LEU A 32 -2.35 14.24 -6.25
CA LEU A 32 -2.02 12.85 -6.56
C LEU A 32 -2.81 11.92 -5.67
N ASP A 33 -3.48 10.95 -6.29
CA ASP A 33 -4.24 9.93 -5.58
C ASP A 33 -3.31 8.95 -4.87
N CYS A 34 -3.68 8.57 -3.64
CA CYS A 34 -2.91 7.60 -2.89
C CYS A 34 -3.79 6.72 -2.00
N PHE A 35 -3.25 5.56 -1.66
CA PHE A 35 -3.90 4.60 -0.78
C PHE A 35 -2.92 4.09 0.27
N VAL A 36 -3.35 4.10 1.53
CA VAL A 36 -2.67 3.45 2.65
C VAL A 36 -3.65 2.45 3.24
N PRO A 37 -3.31 1.15 3.35
CA PRO A 37 -4.15 0.20 4.04
C PRO A 37 -4.16 0.55 5.53
N MET A 38 -5.33 0.87 6.08
CA MET A 38 -5.50 1.26 7.48
C MET A 38 -6.38 0.26 8.23
N GLN A 39 -6.28 0.26 9.55
CA GLN A 39 -7.15 -0.49 10.45
C GLN A 39 -7.45 0.34 11.70
N TYR A 40 -8.55 0.02 12.37
CA TYR A 40 -8.82 0.60 13.67
C TYR A 40 -8.13 -0.18 14.78
N LYS A 41 -7.46 0.54 15.68
CA LYS A 41 -6.87 -0.02 16.89
C LYS A 41 -7.40 0.69 18.13
N VAL A 42 -7.76 -0.06 19.16
CA VAL A 42 -8.11 0.51 20.46
C VAL A 42 -6.83 0.81 21.24
N THR A 43 -6.69 2.06 21.68
CA THR A 43 -5.56 2.50 22.53
C THR A 43 -6.10 3.19 23.78
N VAL A 44 -5.31 3.23 24.85
CA VAL A 44 -5.67 3.99 26.05
C VAL A 44 -4.95 5.33 26.00
N LYS A 45 -5.71 6.42 25.92
CA LYS A 45 -5.19 7.80 26.04
C LYS A 45 -5.83 8.45 27.25
N LYS A 46 -4.99 8.94 28.19
CA LYS A 46 -5.45 9.60 29.44
C LYS A 46 -6.52 8.78 30.20
N GLY A 47 -6.31 7.46 30.30
CA GLY A 47 -7.22 6.55 30.99
C GLY A 47 -8.51 6.17 30.24
N ARG A 48 -8.74 6.70 29.03
CA ARG A 48 -9.92 6.38 28.21
C ARG A 48 -9.54 5.51 27.02
N LYS A 49 -10.34 4.49 26.72
CA LYS A 49 -10.22 3.69 25.48
C LYS A 49 -10.66 4.54 24.29
N VAL A 50 -9.79 4.70 23.31
CA VAL A 50 -10.03 5.47 22.09
C VAL A 50 -9.68 4.59 20.89
N ARG A 51 -10.59 4.52 19.91
CA ARG A 51 -10.35 3.88 18.62
C ARG A 51 -9.58 4.86 17.73
N ILE A 52 -8.40 4.46 17.26
CA ILE A 52 -7.57 5.26 16.36
C ILE A 52 -7.36 4.50 15.06
N LEU A 53 -7.26 5.22 13.95
CA LEU A 53 -6.91 4.65 12.65
C LEU A 53 -5.38 4.59 12.54
N VAL A 54 -4.82 3.42 12.23
CA VAL A 54 -3.37 3.20 12.08
C VAL A 54 -3.09 2.44 10.78
N PRO A 55 -1.94 2.66 10.13
CA PRO A 55 -1.52 1.84 9.00
C PRO A 55 -1.44 0.38 9.41
N VAL A 56 -1.92 -0.51 8.54
CA VAL A 56 -1.75 -1.95 8.76
C VAL A 56 -0.30 -2.35 8.54
N ILE A 57 0.30 -1.82 7.47
CA ILE A 57 1.70 -2.02 7.15
C ILE A 57 2.39 -0.66 7.25
N HIS A 58 3.34 -0.55 8.17
CA HIS A 58 4.09 0.69 8.36
C HIS A 58 5.02 0.99 7.19
N ASN A 59 5.13 2.28 6.90
CA ASN A 59 5.91 2.88 5.85
C ASN A 59 5.48 2.50 4.42
N LEU A 60 4.32 1.88 4.20
CA LEU A 60 3.83 1.51 2.87
C LEU A 60 2.74 2.49 2.40
N ILE A 61 2.89 3.05 1.20
CA ILE A 61 1.89 3.89 0.55
C ILE A 61 1.87 3.59 -0.95
N PHE A 62 0.68 3.46 -1.52
CA PHE A 62 0.47 3.31 -2.96
C PHE A 62 0.08 4.66 -3.54
N VAL A 63 0.72 5.07 -4.64
CA VAL A 63 0.48 6.38 -5.27
C VAL A 63 0.11 6.16 -6.74
N HIS A 64 -1.03 6.70 -7.15
CA HIS A 64 -1.47 6.71 -8.54
C HIS A 64 -1.09 8.04 -9.18
N ALA A 65 -0.15 8.01 -10.12
CA ALA A 65 0.40 9.23 -10.70
C ALA A 65 1.12 8.95 -12.01
N CYS A 66 1.35 9.99 -12.80
CA CYS A 66 2.39 10.02 -13.82
C CYS A 66 3.78 9.98 -13.17
N LEU A 67 4.75 9.33 -13.83
CA LEU A 67 6.10 9.19 -13.28
C LEU A 67 6.80 10.55 -13.08
N SER A 68 6.59 11.50 -13.99
CA SER A 68 7.17 12.85 -13.89
C SER A 68 6.65 13.63 -12.67
N ASP A 69 5.33 13.59 -12.43
CA ASP A 69 4.71 14.22 -11.26
C ASP A 69 5.22 13.58 -9.97
N LEU A 70 5.27 12.24 -9.93
CA LEU A 70 5.75 11.53 -8.74
C LEU A 70 7.22 11.83 -8.45
N LYS A 71 8.06 11.93 -9.49
CA LYS A 71 9.47 12.36 -9.35
C LYS A 71 9.57 13.78 -8.79
N ARG A 72 8.74 14.71 -9.27
CA ARG A 72 8.68 16.10 -8.80
C ARG A 72 8.25 16.20 -7.34
N VAL A 73 7.25 15.43 -6.93
CA VAL A 73 6.80 15.43 -5.53
C VAL A 73 7.86 14.79 -4.64
N LYS A 74 8.42 13.66 -5.07
CA LYS A 74 9.51 12.98 -4.36
C LYS A 74 10.73 13.88 -4.16
N SER A 75 11.11 14.73 -5.12
CA SER A 75 12.29 15.60 -4.95
C SER A 75 12.13 16.67 -3.88
N LYS A 76 10.89 17.00 -3.48
CA LYS A 76 10.59 17.97 -2.41
C LYS A 76 10.85 17.41 -1.01
N VAL A 77 10.91 16.09 -0.84
CA VAL A 77 10.97 15.44 0.48
C VAL A 77 11.90 14.23 0.50
N THR A 78 12.56 14.00 1.63
CA THR A 78 13.47 12.84 1.79
C THR A 78 12.77 11.60 2.32
N TYR A 79 11.57 11.73 2.88
CA TYR A 79 10.87 10.63 3.53
C TYR A 79 10.02 9.77 2.59
N LEU A 80 9.82 10.19 1.33
CA LEU A 80 9.06 9.42 0.34
C LEU A 80 10.02 8.78 -0.67
N GLN A 81 10.11 7.45 -0.71
CA GLN A 81 11.06 6.71 -1.53
C GLN A 81 10.35 5.66 -2.39
N TYR A 82 10.91 5.32 -3.56
CA TYR A 82 10.38 4.19 -4.33
C TYR A 82 10.68 2.89 -3.60
N ILE A 83 9.74 1.95 -3.64
CA ILE A 83 10.07 0.55 -3.37
C ILE A 83 10.53 -0.04 -4.69
N THR A 84 11.71 -0.68 -4.67
CA THR A 84 12.30 -1.33 -5.82
C THR A 84 12.44 -2.81 -5.55
N ASP A 85 12.24 -3.62 -6.59
CA ASP A 85 12.65 -5.02 -6.56
C ASP A 85 14.17 -5.08 -6.36
N THR A 86 14.61 -5.81 -5.34
CA THR A 86 16.03 -5.94 -4.98
C THR A 86 16.84 -6.69 -6.03
N ARG A 87 16.18 -7.50 -6.87
CA ARG A 87 16.84 -8.29 -7.92
C ARG A 87 17.09 -7.47 -9.18
N SER A 88 16.09 -6.71 -9.62
CA SER A 88 16.14 -5.93 -10.87
C SER A 88 16.47 -4.45 -10.67
N GLY A 89 16.31 -3.91 -9.45
CA GLY A 89 16.39 -2.48 -9.16
C GLY A 89 15.21 -1.68 -9.72
N GLN A 90 14.23 -2.33 -10.35
CA GLN A 90 13.09 -1.67 -10.95
C GLN A 90 12.06 -1.26 -9.90
N LYS A 91 11.34 -0.17 -10.15
CA LYS A 91 10.26 0.30 -9.28
C LYS A 91 9.12 -0.72 -9.31
N ILE A 92 8.53 -1.00 -8.16
CA ILE A 92 7.32 -1.82 -8.11
C ILE A 92 6.14 -0.99 -8.64
N ILE A 93 5.60 -1.44 -9.78
CA ILE A 93 4.41 -0.89 -10.42
C ILE A 93 3.30 -1.92 -10.25
N ILE A 94 2.11 -1.47 -9.86
CA ILE A 94 0.94 -2.32 -9.67
C ILE A 94 -0.09 -2.01 -10.76
N PRO A 95 -0.63 -3.02 -11.47
CA PRO A 95 -1.74 -2.84 -12.39
C PRO A 95 -3.02 -2.30 -11.71
N ASP A 96 -3.81 -1.50 -12.43
CA ASP A 96 -5.04 -0.90 -11.90
C ASP A 96 -6.07 -1.94 -11.42
N ASN A 97 -6.20 -3.05 -12.14
CA ASN A 97 -7.13 -4.12 -11.78
C ASN A 97 -6.74 -4.76 -10.44
N GLU A 98 -5.44 -4.98 -10.21
CA GLU A 98 -4.92 -5.52 -8.95
C GLU A 98 -5.10 -4.51 -7.81
N MET A 99 -4.74 -3.24 -8.02
CA MET A 99 -4.95 -2.21 -7.01
C MET A 99 -6.42 -2.00 -6.67
N ARG A 100 -7.31 -2.03 -7.66
CA ARG A 100 -8.76 -1.93 -7.42
C ARG A 100 -9.27 -3.08 -6.56
N ARG A 101 -8.86 -4.32 -6.85
CA ARG A 101 -9.23 -5.49 -6.02
C ARG A 101 -8.66 -5.36 -4.61
N PHE A 102 -7.39 -4.96 -4.48
CA PHE A 102 -6.74 -4.74 -3.20
C PHE A 102 -7.45 -3.67 -2.37
N ILE A 103 -7.76 -2.51 -2.95
CA ILE A 103 -8.48 -1.41 -2.29
C ILE A 103 -9.90 -1.84 -1.89
N ALA A 104 -10.62 -2.59 -2.72
CA ALA A 104 -11.96 -3.07 -2.38
C ALA A 104 -11.97 -3.92 -1.10
N VAL A 105 -10.90 -4.69 -0.87
CA VAL A 105 -10.74 -5.53 0.32
C VAL A 105 -10.18 -4.71 1.49
N ALA A 106 -9.05 -4.03 1.28
CA ALA A 106 -8.29 -3.28 2.28
C ALA A 106 -8.95 -1.97 2.75
N GLY A 107 -9.76 -1.35 1.90
CA GLY A 107 -10.46 -0.09 2.18
C GLY A 107 -11.72 -0.27 3.03
N SER A 108 -12.18 -1.50 3.23
CA SER A 108 -13.36 -1.79 4.08
C SER A 108 -13.10 -1.55 5.58
N TYR A 109 -11.84 -1.35 5.98
CA TYR A 109 -11.40 -1.22 7.38
C TYR A 109 -11.95 -2.32 8.30
N SER A 110 -12.24 -3.49 7.71
CA SER A 110 -12.79 -4.62 8.45
C SER A 110 -11.76 -5.16 9.43
N ASP A 111 -12.15 -5.28 10.70
CA ASP A 111 -11.32 -5.89 11.74
C ASP A 111 -11.06 -7.40 11.46
N GLN A 112 -11.75 -7.99 10.46
CA GLN A 112 -11.53 -9.37 10.00
C GLN A 112 -10.40 -9.49 8.96
N LEU A 113 -9.93 -8.38 8.40
CA LEU A 113 -8.86 -8.41 7.40
C LEU A 113 -7.50 -8.49 8.11
N LEU A 114 -6.98 -9.71 8.19
CA LEU A 114 -5.71 -9.98 8.83
C LEU A 114 -4.58 -9.91 7.79
N TYR A 115 -3.56 -9.11 8.10
CA TYR A 115 -2.31 -9.06 7.35
C TYR A 115 -1.26 -9.76 8.19
N PHE A 116 -0.65 -10.79 7.62
CA PHE A 116 0.34 -11.61 8.29
C PHE A 116 1.71 -11.36 7.67
N GLN A 117 2.73 -11.22 8.51
CA GLN A 117 4.10 -11.52 8.08
C GLN A 117 4.24 -13.03 7.80
N PRO A 118 5.19 -13.47 6.96
CA PRO A 118 5.41 -14.89 6.70
C PRO A 118 5.54 -15.73 7.97
N GLU A 119 6.12 -15.17 9.03
CA GLU A 119 6.34 -15.83 10.31
C GLU A 119 5.09 -15.89 11.20
N GLU A 120 4.08 -15.04 10.94
CA GLU A 120 2.81 -15.00 11.68
C GLU A 120 1.78 -16.01 11.12
N LEU A 121 2.08 -16.58 9.95
CA LEU A 121 1.19 -17.49 9.23
C LEU A 121 1.28 -18.90 9.82
N ASN A 122 0.45 -19.19 10.82
CA ASN A 122 0.32 -20.53 11.39
C ASN A 122 -0.54 -21.46 10.51
N LEU A 123 -0.11 -21.68 9.25
CA LEU A 123 -0.70 -22.73 8.43
C LEU A 123 -0.11 -24.09 8.84
N SER A 124 -0.93 -24.92 9.47
CA SER A 124 -0.58 -26.32 9.71
C SER A 124 -0.59 -27.10 8.40
N LYS A 125 0.30 -28.08 8.26
CA LYS A 125 0.27 -29.04 7.15
C LYS A 125 -1.14 -29.65 7.04
N GLY A 126 -1.78 -29.52 5.87
CA GLY A 126 -3.15 -29.98 5.62
C GLY A 126 -4.25 -28.91 5.81
N ALA A 127 -3.88 -27.66 6.13
CA ALA A 127 -4.82 -26.54 6.12
C ALA A 127 -5.30 -26.27 4.68
N ARG A 128 -6.62 -26.35 4.46
CA ARG A 128 -7.21 -26.04 3.16
C ARG A 128 -7.07 -24.56 2.83
N VAL A 129 -6.49 -24.26 1.68
CA VAL A 129 -6.34 -22.91 1.14
C VAL A 129 -6.89 -22.83 -0.27
N ARG A 130 -7.27 -21.62 -0.69
CA ARG A 130 -7.60 -21.28 -2.07
C ARG A 130 -6.66 -20.17 -2.51
N ILE A 131 -6.00 -20.35 -3.66
CA ILE A 131 -5.19 -19.30 -4.25
C ILE A 131 -6.11 -18.32 -4.98
N THR A 132 -5.98 -17.04 -4.67
CA THR A 132 -6.85 -15.97 -5.19
C THR A 132 -6.13 -15.01 -6.14
N GLY A 133 -4.89 -15.32 -6.53
CA GLY A 133 -4.12 -14.54 -7.50
C GLY A 133 -2.83 -15.22 -7.95
N GLY A 134 -2.24 -14.71 -9.05
CA GLY A 134 -1.05 -15.28 -9.69
C GLY A 134 -1.37 -16.48 -10.58
N ASP A 135 -0.34 -17.16 -11.07
CA ASP A 135 -0.47 -18.26 -12.05
C ASP A 135 -1.31 -19.46 -11.56
N PHE A 136 -1.54 -19.55 -10.26
CA PHE A 136 -2.33 -20.61 -9.62
C PHE A 136 -3.70 -20.14 -9.10
N GLU A 137 -4.19 -18.97 -9.52
CA GLU A 137 -5.52 -18.47 -9.13
C GLU A 137 -6.62 -19.53 -9.35
N GLY A 138 -7.46 -19.73 -8.34
CA GLY A 138 -8.58 -20.67 -8.34
C GLY A 138 -8.25 -22.07 -7.81
N GLN A 139 -6.98 -22.43 -7.66
CA GLN A 139 -6.58 -23.75 -7.13
C GLN A 139 -6.85 -23.85 -5.62
N GLU A 140 -7.30 -25.03 -5.18
CA GLU A 140 -7.56 -25.38 -3.78
C GLU A 140 -6.69 -26.57 -3.35
N GLY A 141 -6.25 -26.60 -2.09
CA GLY A 141 -5.43 -27.69 -1.54
C GLY A 141 -5.31 -27.64 -0.03
#